data_AF-A0A6H1A7H7-F1
#
_entry.id   AF-A0A6H1A7H7-F1
#
_cell.length_a   1.000
_cell.length_b   1.000
_cell.length_c   1.000
_cell.angle_alpha   90.00
_cell.angle_beta   90.00
_cell.angle_gamma   90.00
#
_symmetry.space_group_name_H-M   'P 1'
#
loop_
_entity.id
_entity.type
_entity.pdbx_description
1 polymer ?
#
loop_
_entity_poly.entity_id
_entity_poly.type
_entity_poly.pdbx_seq_one_letter_code
_entity_poly.pdbx_strand_id
1 'polypeptide(L)'
;MVTPENALPGRTEAWFNLSDKHVVLDAPVITDVVPDGLEVAVFGLGCFWGAEEIYWQKDGVWSTSVGYAGGSTPHPSYEEVCSGMTGHTEAVRVVFDPTVVSYADLVKTFFEVHDPTQGYRQGNDVGTQYRSAIYTFGEAQRETALELTKAYGAELERRGLGQISTEIRPAPTYYYAEDVHQQYLAKNPFGYRCHANTGVRFPETA
;
A
#
# COMPACT_ATOMS: atom_id res chain seq x y z
N MET A 1 5.25 5.58 16.56
CA MET A 1 3.85 5.84 16.17
C MET A 1 3.10 6.38 17.37
N VAL A 2 2.06 7.19 17.15
CA VAL A 2 1.14 7.64 18.20
C VAL A 2 0.43 6.45 18.85
N THR A 3 0.12 6.52 20.14
CA THR A 3 -0.68 5.48 20.80
C THR A 3 -2.17 5.70 20.52
N PRO A 4 -3.03 4.66 20.55
CA PRO A 4 -4.45 4.80 20.26
C PRO A 4 -5.15 5.86 21.12
N GLU A 5 -4.74 6.02 22.38
CA GLU A 5 -5.34 6.98 23.33
C GLU A 5 -5.00 8.44 23.00
N ASN A 6 -3.90 8.66 22.28
CA ASN A 6 -3.42 9.98 21.87
C ASN A 6 -3.66 10.25 20.39
N ALA A 7 -4.28 9.32 19.67
CA ALA A 7 -4.59 9.48 18.25
C ALA A 7 -5.73 10.50 18.06
N LEU A 8 -5.78 11.14 16.89
CA LEU A 8 -6.89 12.02 16.55
C LEU A 8 -8.22 11.24 16.61
N PRO A 9 -9.31 11.87 17.06
CA PRO A 9 -10.61 11.19 17.22
C PRO A 9 -11.26 10.82 15.88
N GLY A 10 -10.90 11.50 14.78
CA GLY A 10 -11.41 11.22 13.45
C GLY A 10 -12.91 11.51 13.30
N ARG A 11 -13.57 10.73 12.45
CA ARG A 11 -15.01 10.86 12.14
C ARG A 11 -15.71 9.50 12.17
N THR A 12 -17.03 9.53 12.27
CA THR A 12 -17.87 8.32 12.25
C THR A 12 -18.16 7.82 10.83
N GLU A 13 -18.03 8.67 9.82
CA GLU A 13 -18.29 8.38 8.41
C GLU A 13 -17.39 9.23 7.50
N ALA A 14 -17.29 8.83 6.23
CA ALA A 14 -16.62 9.63 5.21
C ALA A 14 -17.46 10.89 4.88
N TRP A 15 -16.80 12.04 4.66
CA TRP A 15 -17.45 13.34 4.37
C TRP A 15 -17.36 13.75 2.89
N PHE A 16 -16.82 12.87 2.05
CA PHE A 16 -16.65 13.08 0.62
C PHE A 16 -17.25 11.91 -0.14
N ASN A 17 -17.54 12.15 -1.42
CA ASN A 17 -17.95 11.10 -2.35
C ASN A 17 -16.75 10.66 -3.18
N LEU A 18 -16.73 9.38 -3.56
CA LEU A 18 -15.78 8.83 -4.51
C LEU A 18 -16.43 8.70 -5.88
N SER A 19 -15.60 8.75 -6.92
CA SER A 19 -16.02 8.38 -8.28
C SER A 19 -16.48 6.92 -8.31
N ASP A 20 -17.58 6.65 -9.01
CA ASP A 20 -18.12 5.30 -9.15
C ASP A 20 -17.13 4.34 -9.82
N LYS A 21 -16.30 4.87 -10.73
CA LYS A 21 -15.39 4.10 -11.57
C LYS A 21 -13.95 4.58 -11.48
N HIS A 22 -13.05 3.60 -11.52
CA HIS A 22 -11.63 3.73 -11.64
C HIS A 22 -11.28 4.33 -13.00
N VAL A 23 -10.52 5.42 -13.01
CA VAL A 23 -10.26 6.22 -14.22
C VAL A 23 -9.57 5.39 -15.33
N VAL A 24 -8.68 4.47 -14.95
CA VAL A 24 -7.90 3.64 -15.90
C VAL A 24 -8.57 2.29 -16.21
N LEU A 25 -8.96 1.54 -15.19
CA LEU A 25 -9.43 0.15 -15.31
C LEU A 25 -10.95 0.03 -15.58
N ASP A 26 -11.72 1.13 -15.51
CA ASP A 26 -13.18 1.19 -15.66
C ASP A 26 -13.99 0.30 -14.68
N ALA A 27 -13.31 -0.35 -13.73
CA ALA A 27 -13.90 -1.08 -12.60
C ALA A 27 -14.35 -0.12 -11.47
N PRO A 28 -15.17 -0.56 -10.50
CA PRO A 28 -15.50 0.27 -9.34
C PRO A 28 -14.29 0.68 -8.51
N VAL A 29 -14.25 1.93 -8.00
CA VAL A 29 -13.22 2.37 -7.02
C VAL A 29 -13.53 1.77 -5.64
N ILE A 30 -14.78 1.89 -5.21
CA ILE A 30 -15.25 1.28 -3.96
C ILE A 30 -15.44 -0.20 -4.21
N THR A 31 -14.66 -1.00 -3.49
CA THR A 31 -14.53 -2.44 -3.69
C THR A 31 -14.74 -3.21 -2.39
N ASP A 32 -15.60 -2.69 -1.52
CA ASP A 32 -15.99 -3.31 -0.25
C ASP A 32 -16.64 -4.69 -0.46
N VAL A 33 -17.32 -4.84 -1.60
CA VAL A 33 -17.77 -6.13 -2.13
C VAL A 33 -16.91 -6.47 -3.34
N VAL A 34 -16.17 -7.56 -3.23
CA VAL A 34 -15.28 -8.04 -4.28
C VAL A 34 -15.97 -9.18 -5.04
N PRO A 35 -15.94 -9.17 -6.39
CA PRO A 35 -16.47 -10.27 -7.19
C PRO A 35 -15.85 -11.63 -6.83
N ASP A 36 -16.64 -12.70 -6.96
CA ASP A 36 -16.17 -14.06 -6.72
C ASP A 36 -14.95 -14.40 -7.60
N GLY A 37 -13.98 -15.07 -7.00
CA GLY A 37 -12.74 -15.47 -7.66
C GLY A 37 -11.64 -14.40 -7.65
N LEU A 38 -11.93 -13.15 -7.26
CA LEU A 38 -10.91 -12.12 -7.06
C LEU A 38 -10.44 -12.07 -5.60
N GLU A 39 -9.19 -11.63 -5.42
CA GLU A 39 -8.56 -11.46 -4.11
C GLU A 39 -8.17 -10.00 -3.86
N VAL A 40 -7.91 -9.67 -2.58
CA VAL A 40 -7.50 -8.34 -2.13
C VAL A 40 -6.12 -8.40 -1.51
N ALA A 41 -5.29 -7.42 -1.81
CA ALA A 41 -4.04 -7.15 -1.12
C ALA A 41 -3.98 -5.67 -0.71
N VAL A 42 -3.34 -5.36 0.43
CA VAL A 42 -3.14 -3.97 0.86
C VAL A 42 -1.66 -3.75 1.20
N PHE A 43 -1.05 -2.75 0.57
CA PHE A 43 0.37 -2.43 0.69
C PHE A 43 0.60 -0.97 1.05
N GLY A 44 1.51 -0.69 1.97
CA GLY A 44 2.03 0.66 2.26
C GLY A 44 3.49 0.74 1.83
N LEU A 45 3.82 1.66 0.92
CA LEU A 45 5.14 1.70 0.27
C LEU A 45 5.60 3.13 -0.07
N GLY A 46 5.28 4.08 0.82
CA GLY A 46 5.53 5.51 0.63
C GLY A 46 4.34 6.25 0.04
N CYS A 47 4.60 7.30 -0.74
CA CYS A 47 3.55 8.08 -1.40
C CYS A 47 2.65 7.17 -2.26
N PHE A 48 1.38 7.09 -1.89
CA PHE A 48 0.42 6.18 -2.53
C PHE A 48 0.11 6.49 -3.99
N TRP A 49 0.38 7.71 -4.49
CA TRP A 49 0.04 8.10 -5.87
C TRP A 49 0.84 7.32 -6.91
N GLY A 50 2.15 7.26 -6.71
CA GLY A 50 3.02 6.46 -7.56
C GLY A 50 2.83 4.97 -7.32
N ALA A 51 2.59 4.59 -6.05
CA ALA A 51 2.39 3.19 -5.70
C ALA A 51 1.16 2.60 -6.39
N GLU A 52 0.04 3.35 -6.41
CA GLU A 52 -1.18 2.95 -7.10
C GLU A 52 -0.95 2.81 -8.61
N GLU A 53 -0.20 3.75 -9.22
CA GLU A 53 0.14 3.71 -10.66
C GLU A 53 0.83 2.42 -11.07
N ILE A 54 1.77 1.95 -10.25
CA ILE A 54 2.50 0.71 -10.50
C ILE A 54 1.55 -0.50 -10.50
N TYR A 55 0.58 -0.55 -9.58
CA TYR A 55 -0.31 -1.70 -9.45
C TYR A 55 -1.39 -1.73 -10.53
N TRP A 56 -2.02 -0.61 -10.89
CA TRP A 56 -3.05 -0.65 -11.94
C TRP A 56 -2.48 -1.00 -13.32
N GLN A 57 -1.17 -0.88 -13.51
CA GLN A 57 -0.48 -1.28 -14.75
C GLN A 57 -0.17 -2.77 -14.83
N LYS A 58 -0.41 -3.54 -13.75
CA LYS A 58 -0.16 -4.98 -13.73
C LYS A 58 -1.32 -5.74 -14.36
N ASP A 59 -1.01 -6.63 -15.29
CA ASP A 59 -1.98 -7.58 -15.82
C ASP A 59 -2.60 -8.41 -14.67
N GLY A 60 -3.91 -8.63 -14.74
CA GLY A 60 -4.66 -9.33 -13.70
C GLY A 60 -5.14 -8.45 -12.55
N VAL A 61 -4.71 -7.18 -12.45
CA VAL A 61 -5.30 -6.23 -11.50
C VAL A 61 -6.64 -5.71 -12.04
N TRP A 62 -7.69 -5.89 -11.25
CA TRP A 62 -9.07 -5.49 -11.61
C TRP A 62 -9.40 -4.07 -11.18
N SER A 63 -9.00 -3.68 -9.97
CA SER A 63 -9.19 -2.33 -9.45
C SER A 63 -8.14 -1.99 -8.40
N THR A 64 -7.80 -0.71 -8.28
CA THR A 64 -6.96 -0.18 -7.21
C THR A 64 -7.63 1.01 -6.53
N SER A 65 -7.32 1.24 -5.26
CA SER A 65 -7.68 2.47 -4.57
C SER A 65 -6.60 2.86 -3.57
N VAL A 66 -6.50 4.15 -3.28
CA VAL A 66 -5.59 4.68 -2.25
C VAL A 66 -6.35 5.08 -0.99
N GLY A 67 -5.69 4.93 0.15
CA GLY A 67 -6.31 5.14 1.44
C GLY A 67 -5.34 5.04 2.61
N TYR A 68 -5.92 4.89 3.79
CA TYR A 68 -5.23 4.92 5.07
C TYR A 68 -5.52 3.63 5.84
N ALA A 69 -4.47 2.95 6.26
CA ALA A 69 -4.55 1.71 7.03
C ALA A 69 -3.44 1.67 8.09
N GLY A 70 -3.55 0.76 9.07
CA GLY A 70 -2.49 0.58 10.06
C GLY A 70 -2.65 1.36 11.37
N GLY A 71 -3.35 2.49 11.34
CA GLY A 71 -3.55 3.40 12.47
C GLY A 71 -4.81 3.13 13.28
N SER A 72 -5.21 4.13 14.07
CA SER A 72 -6.33 4.05 15.02
C SER A 72 -7.46 5.05 14.74
N THR A 73 -7.18 6.15 14.03
CA THR A 73 -8.18 7.20 13.78
C THR A 73 -9.18 6.76 12.70
N PRO A 74 -10.50 6.70 12.98
CA PRO A 74 -11.49 6.35 11.99
C PRO A 74 -11.74 7.50 11.00
N HIS A 75 -11.93 7.16 9.71
CA HIS A 75 -12.18 8.11 8.63
C HIS A 75 -11.29 9.38 8.70
N PRO A 76 -9.95 9.24 8.71
CA PRO A 76 -9.05 10.38 8.77
C PRO A 76 -8.97 11.09 7.41
N SER A 77 -8.68 12.39 7.41
CA SER A 77 -8.30 13.13 6.19
C SER A 77 -6.83 12.99 5.87
N TYR A 78 -6.47 13.31 4.64
CA TYR A 78 -5.07 13.38 4.22
C TYR A 78 -4.23 14.25 5.18
N GLU A 79 -4.71 15.45 5.54
CA GLU A 79 -4.01 16.35 6.45
C GLU A 79 -3.86 15.78 7.86
N GLU A 80 -4.89 15.09 8.36
CA GLU A 80 -4.82 14.40 9.66
C GLU A 80 -3.75 13.32 9.63
N VAL A 81 -3.68 12.52 8.55
CA VAL A 81 -2.64 11.51 8.39
C VAL A 81 -1.25 12.13 8.26
N CYS A 82 -1.11 13.22 7.49
CA CYS A 82 0.16 13.96 7.35
C CYS A 82 0.66 14.53 8.67
N SER A 83 -0.21 14.79 9.65
CA SER A 83 0.20 15.22 10.99
C SER A 83 0.96 14.15 11.78
N GLY A 84 0.86 12.87 11.37
CA GLY A 84 1.40 11.72 12.09
C GLY A 84 0.59 11.29 13.33
N MET A 85 -0.48 12.02 13.66
CA MET A 85 -1.29 11.81 14.86
C MET A 85 -2.41 10.77 14.68
N THR A 86 -2.48 10.08 13.54
CA THR A 86 -3.49 9.03 13.29
C THR A 86 -2.91 7.61 13.40
N GLY A 87 -1.58 7.48 13.29
CA GLY A 87 -0.86 6.20 13.22
C GLY A 87 -1.04 5.45 11.88
N HIS A 88 -1.82 5.99 10.94
CA HIS A 88 -2.00 5.36 9.64
C HIS A 88 -0.74 5.45 8.79
N THR A 89 -0.61 4.50 7.87
CA THR A 89 0.21 4.61 6.66
C THR A 89 -0.69 4.89 5.47
N GLU A 90 -0.16 5.62 4.51
CA GLU A 90 -0.67 5.59 3.14
C GLU A 90 -0.58 4.16 2.62
N ALA A 91 -1.69 3.69 2.05
CA ALA A 91 -1.85 2.32 1.61
C ALA A 91 -2.59 2.27 0.27
N VAL A 92 -2.15 1.35 -0.58
CA VAL A 92 -2.80 0.97 -1.82
C VAL A 92 -3.54 -0.33 -1.57
N ARG A 93 -4.84 -0.33 -1.87
CA ARG A 93 -5.67 -1.53 -1.92
C ARG A 93 -5.72 -2.00 -3.37
N VAL A 94 -5.40 -3.27 -3.60
CA VAL A 94 -5.33 -3.89 -4.92
C VAL A 94 -6.31 -5.06 -4.95
N VAL A 95 -7.25 -5.05 -5.90
CA VAL A 95 -8.09 -6.21 -6.22
C VAL A 95 -7.52 -6.87 -7.47
N PHE A 96 -7.29 -8.17 -7.41
CA PHE A 96 -6.62 -8.89 -8.48
C PHE A 96 -7.22 -10.27 -8.72
N ASP A 97 -7.04 -10.77 -9.93
CA ASP A 97 -7.37 -12.13 -10.33
C ASP A 97 -6.17 -13.06 -10.06
N PRO A 98 -6.25 -13.96 -9.06
CA PRO A 98 -5.16 -14.86 -8.68
C PRO A 98 -4.82 -15.88 -9.79
N THR A 99 -5.68 -16.04 -10.81
CA THR A 99 -5.41 -16.90 -11.97
C THR A 99 -4.51 -16.23 -13.02
N VAL A 100 -4.37 -14.90 -12.96
CA VAL A 100 -3.54 -14.09 -13.87
C VAL A 100 -2.29 -13.56 -13.18
N VAL A 101 -2.41 -13.04 -11.95
CA VAL A 101 -1.29 -12.54 -11.15
C VAL A 101 -1.37 -13.09 -9.74
N SER A 102 -0.29 -13.71 -9.25
CA SER A 102 -0.28 -14.26 -7.91
C SER A 102 -0.04 -13.19 -6.85
N TYR A 103 -0.55 -13.41 -5.64
CA TYR A 103 -0.20 -12.57 -4.48
C TYR A 103 1.33 -12.48 -4.28
N ALA A 104 2.06 -13.56 -4.54
CA ALA A 104 3.52 -13.58 -4.47
C ALA A 104 4.15 -12.59 -5.47
N ASP A 105 3.62 -12.46 -6.68
CA ASP A 105 4.14 -11.53 -7.69
C ASP A 105 3.85 -10.06 -7.33
N LEU A 106 2.72 -9.80 -6.66
CA LEU A 106 2.41 -8.50 -6.09
C LEU A 106 3.40 -8.15 -4.95
N VAL A 107 3.69 -9.10 -4.06
CA VAL A 107 4.69 -8.90 -2.98
C VAL A 107 6.11 -8.74 -3.53
N LYS A 108 6.49 -9.44 -4.59
CA LYS A 108 7.78 -9.21 -5.26
C LYS A 108 7.84 -7.80 -5.85
N THR A 109 6.78 -7.39 -6.56
CA THR A 109 6.67 -6.01 -7.10
C THR A 109 6.80 -5.00 -5.97
N PHE A 110 6.09 -5.18 -4.85
CA PHE A 110 6.20 -4.34 -3.66
C PHE A 110 7.66 -4.11 -3.27
N PHE A 111 8.46 -5.16 -3.11
CA PHE A 111 9.86 -5.06 -2.70
C PHE A 111 10.80 -4.40 -3.73
N GLU A 112 10.48 -4.47 -5.01
CA GLU A 112 11.31 -3.89 -6.08
C GLU A 112 11.05 -2.40 -6.31
N VAL A 113 9.88 -1.88 -5.91
CA VAL A 113 9.44 -0.52 -6.27
C VAL A 113 9.53 0.52 -5.14
N HIS A 114 9.94 0.11 -3.94
CA HIS A 114 10.24 1.02 -2.83
C HIS A 114 11.49 0.55 -2.05
N ASP A 115 11.99 1.38 -1.15
CA ASP A 115 13.03 0.98 -0.19
C ASP A 115 12.40 0.50 1.13
N PRO A 116 12.41 -0.82 1.44
CA PRO A 116 11.78 -1.38 2.63
C PRO A 116 12.63 -1.21 3.89
N THR A 117 13.78 -0.54 3.85
CA THR A 117 14.73 -0.43 4.99
C THR A 117 14.65 0.91 5.73
N GLN A 118 13.80 1.82 5.27
CA GLN A 118 13.82 3.23 5.72
C GLN A 118 12.96 3.53 6.95
N GLY A 119 12.17 2.57 7.44
CA GLY A 119 11.31 2.75 8.61
C GLY A 119 10.21 3.78 8.39
N TYR A 120 10.24 4.88 9.15
CA TYR A 120 9.25 5.97 9.07
C TYR A 120 9.64 7.03 8.02
N ARG A 121 10.00 6.56 6.83
CA ARG A 121 10.39 7.37 5.67
C ARG A 121 10.28 6.54 4.40
N GLN A 122 9.98 7.20 3.27
CA GLN A 122 10.24 6.68 1.93
C GLN A 122 10.85 7.76 1.04
N GLY A 123 12.11 7.62 0.69
CA GLY A 123 12.85 8.61 -0.09
C GLY A 123 12.88 9.97 0.61
N ASN A 124 12.27 10.97 -0.04
CA ASN A 124 12.15 12.33 0.48
C ASN A 124 10.93 12.51 1.40
N ASP A 125 10.01 11.54 1.42
CA ASP A 125 8.78 11.62 2.19
C ASP A 125 9.04 11.07 3.60
N VAL A 126 9.07 11.97 4.60
CA VAL A 126 9.42 11.64 5.98
C VAL A 126 8.16 11.61 6.84
N GLY A 127 7.96 10.53 7.59
CA GLY A 127 6.83 10.38 8.49
C GLY A 127 6.37 8.93 8.63
N THR A 128 5.67 8.63 9.73
CA THR A 128 5.14 7.28 9.98
C THR A 128 4.13 6.85 8.92
N GLN A 129 3.52 7.81 8.23
CA GLN A 129 2.55 7.59 7.18
C GLN A 129 3.14 7.06 5.87
N TYR A 130 4.47 7.09 5.71
CA TYR A 130 5.16 6.61 4.50
C TYR A 130 5.88 5.29 4.73
N ARG A 131 5.57 4.58 5.83
CA ARG A 131 6.28 3.36 6.21
C ARG A 131 5.97 2.21 5.26
N SER A 132 6.93 1.28 5.19
CA SER A 132 6.74 0.00 4.51
C SER A 132 5.77 -0.90 5.30
N ALA A 133 4.71 -1.39 4.69
CA ALA A 133 3.71 -2.25 5.33
C ALA A 133 3.03 -3.22 4.33
N ILE A 134 2.70 -4.41 4.80
CA ILE A 134 1.88 -5.41 4.10
C ILE A 134 0.75 -5.84 5.04
N TYR A 135 -0.49 -5.66 4.57
CA TYR A 135 -1.72 -5.99 5.27
C TYR A 135 -2.41 -7.17 4.59
N THR A 136 -2.45 -8.28 5.32
CA THR A 136 -2.72 -9.62 4.76
C THR A 136 -4.13 -10.11 5.05
N PHE A 137 -4.73 -10.81 4.07
CA PHE A 137 -6.04 -11.45 4.18
C PHE A 137 -5.86 -12.97 4.27
N GLY A 138 -6.10 -13.52 5.46
CA GLY A 138 -5.94 -14.94 5.72
C GLY A 138 -4.49 -15.40 5.85
N GLU A 139 -4.33 -16.69 6.16
CA GLU A 139 -3.03 -17.26 6.54
C GLU A 139 -2.09 -17.43 5.33
N ALA A 140 -2.63 -17.81 4.16
CA ALA A 140 -1.83 -18.02 2.96
C ALA A 140 -1.08 -16.75 2.51
N GLN A 141 -1.75 -15.58 2.55
CA GLN A 141 -1.09 -14.31 2.26
C GLN A 141 -0.04 -13.95 3.32
N ARG A 142 -0.32 -14.24 4.60
CA ARG A 142 0.61 -14.00 5.71
C ARG A 142 1.90 -14.80 5.54
N GLU A 143 1.79 -16.10 5.28
CA GLU A 143 2.93 -16.99 5.06
C GLU A 143 3.74 -16.56 3.84
N THR A 144 3.07 -16.31 2.72
CA THR A 144 3.71 -15.84 1.48
C THR A 144 4.48 -14.53 1.69
N ALA A 145 3.87 -13.56 2.38
CA ALA A 145 4.52 -12.28 2.68
C ALA A 145 5.75 -12.47 3.56
N LEU A 146 5.68 -13.29 4.61
CA LEU A 146 6.80 -13.55 5.51
C LEU A 146 7.96 -14.27 4.80
N GLU A 147 7.66 -15.27 3.97
CA GLU A 147 8.68 -16.00 3.21
C GLU A 147 9.42 -15.08 2.24
N LEU A 148 8.69 -14.30 1.44
CA LEU A 148 9.28 -13.39 0.47
C LEU A 148 10.05 -12.25 1.14
N THR A 149 9.56 -11.76 2.28
CA THR A 149 10.28 -10.77 3.10
C THR A 149 11.62 -11.32 3.58
N LYS A 150 11.64 -12.57 4.05
CA LYS A 150 12.89 -13.24 4.48
C LYS A 150 13.86 -13.39 3.30
N ALA A 151 13.38 -13.84 2.15
CA ALA A 151 14.20 -14.02 0.96
C ALA A 151 14.82 -12.70 0.47
N TYR A 152 14.00 -11.64 0.38
CA TYR A 152 14.48 -10.33 -0.04
C TYR A 152 15.40 -9.69 1.01
N GLY A 153 15.09 -9.85 2.30
CA GLY A 153 15.91 -9.36 3.39
C GLY A 153 17.32 -9.93 3.40
N ALA A 154 17.46 -11.23 3.12
CA ALA A 154 18.78 -11.86 2.97
C ALA A 154 19.57 -11.27 1.80
N GLU A 155 18.91 -10.93 0.69
CA GLU A 155 19.55 -10.31 -0.46
C GLU A 155 19.98 -8.85 -0.18
N LEU A 156 19.16 -8.07 0.54
CA LEU A 156 19.53 -6.73 0.98
C LEU A 156 20.70 -6.75 1.96
N GLU A 157 20.70 -7.69 2.91
CA GLU A 157 21.80 -7.88 3.87
C GLU A 157 23.10 -8.27 3.15
N ARG A 158 23.04 -9.18 2.17
CA ARG A 158 24.19 -9.56 1.34
C ARG A 158 24.80 -8.36 0.60
N ARG A 159 23.97 -7.37 0.25
CA ARG A 159 24.40 -6.12 -0.41
C ARG A 159 24.76 -4.99 0.55
N GLY A 160 24.61 -5.20 1.87
CA GLY A 160 24.89 -4.20 2.89
C GLY A 160 23.88 -3.04 2.94
N LEU A 161 22.65 -3.25 2.49
CA LEU A 161 21.59 -2.22 2.42
C LEU A 161 20.76 -2.10 3.71
N GLY A 162 21.04 -2.91 4.72
CA GLY A 162 20.36 -2.87 6.02
C GLY A 162 19.21 -3.86 6.14
N GLN A 163 18.51 -3.79 7.27
CA GLN A 163 17.41 -4.70 7.61
C GLN A 163 16.08 -4.16 7.11
N ILE A 164 15.19 -5.07 6.71
CA ILE A 164 13.82 -4.73 6.32
C ILE A 164 13.05 -4.22 7.55
N SER A 165 12.35 -3.10 7.36
CA SER A 165 11.48 -2.44 8.33
C SER A 165 9.98 -2.65 8.08
N THR A 166 9.64 -3.45 7.07
CA THR A 166 8.26 -3.72 6.64
C THR A 166 7.41 -4.30 7.78
N GLU A 167 6.33 -3.62 8.12
CA GLU A 167 5.29 -4.11 9.04
C GLU A 167 4.42 -5.16 8.32
N ILE A 168 4.31 -6.37 8.85
CA ILE A 168 3.42 -7.41 8.30
C ILE A 168 2.40 -7.80 9.37
N ARG A 169 1.12 -7.59 9.09
CA ARG A 169 0.03 -7.93 10.02
C ARG A 169 -1.27 -8.25 9.28
N PRO A 170 -2.28 -8.83 9.98
CA PRO A 170 -3.61 -8.99 9.42
C PRO A 170 -4.19 -7.64 8.97
N ALA A 171 -4.95 -7.65 7.87
CA ALA A 171 -5.52 -6.43 7.31
C ALA A 171 -6.43 -5.72 8.33
N PRO A 172 -6.10 -4.46 8.71
CA PRO A 172 -6.99 -3.67 9.55
C PRO A 172 -8.13 -3.07 8.72
N THR A 173 -9.00 -2.29 9.37
CA THR A 173 -9.90 -1.40 8.64
C THR A 173 -9.10 -0.49 7.71
N TYR A 174 -9.51 -0.46 6.46
CA TYR A 174 -9.00 0.41 5.42
C TYR A 174 -9.98 1.56 5.22
N TYR A 175 -9.48 2.79 5.25
CA TYR A 175 -10.27 3.99 4.96
C TYR A 175 -9.84 4.53 3.60
N TYR A 176 -10.75 4.63 2.64
CA TYR A 176 -10.45 5.29 1.36
C TYR A 176 -10.00 6.73 1.61
N ALA A 177 -9.03 7.20 0.83
CA ALA A 177 -8.67 8.60 0.75
C ALA A 177 -9.65 9.36 -0.16
N GLU A 178 -9.62 10.69 -0.08
CA GLU A 178 -10.43 11.60 -0.88
C GLU A 178 -10.33 11.31 -2.40
N ASP A 179 -11.39 11.59 -3.16
CA ASP A 179 -11.43 11.28 -4.61
C ASP A 179 -10.26 11.90 -5.39
N VAL A 180 -9.81 13.08 -4.96
CA VAL A 180 -8.67 13.77 -5.57
C VAL A 180 -7.38 12.95 -5.54
N HIS A 181 -7.24 12.02 -4.60
CA HIS A 181 -6.08 11.14 -4.49
C HIS A 181 -6.24 9.85 -5.30
N GLN A 182 -7.47 9.42 -5.57
CA GLN A 182 -7.75 8.21 -6.36
C GLN A 182 -7.28 8.41 -7.80
N GLN A 183 -6.40 7.50 -8.27
CA GLN A 183 -5.81 7.53 -9.60
C GLN A 183 -5.19 8.90 -9.94
N TYR A 184 -4.57 9.53 -8.94
CA TYR A 184 -4.07 10.90 -9.06
C TYR A 184 -3.16 11.11 -10.27
N LEU A 185 -2.25 10.17 -10.56
CA LEU A 185 -1.32 10.27 -11.69
C LEU A 185 -1.97 10.00 -13.06
N ALA A 186 -3.11 9.30 -13.10
CA ALA A 186 -3.91 9.23 -14.33
C ALA A 186 -4.62 10.58 -14.59
N LYS A 187 -5.13 11.21 -13.52
CA LYS A 187 -5.74 12.56 -13.58
C LYS A 187 -4.70 13.66 -13.85
N ASN A 188 -3.45 13.46 -13.38
CA ASN A 188 -2.35 14.41 -13.45
C ASN A 188 -1.05 13.73 -13.96
N PRO A 189 -0.87 13.56 -15.28
CA PRO A 189 0.26 12.78 -15.85
C PRO A 189 1.67 13.29 -15.51
N PHE A 190 1.79 14.59 -15.22
CA PHE A 190 3.03 15.26 -14.80
C PHE A 190 3.14 15.40 -13.27
N GLY A 191 2.28 14.70 -12.53
CA GLY A 191 2.29 14.68 -11.08
C GLY A 191 3.53 14.02 -10.48
N TYR A 192 3.66 14.18 -9.17
CA TYR A 192 4.81 13.70 -8.41
C TYR A 192 4.83 12.16 -8.34
N ARG A 193 5.94 11.56 -8.79
CA ARG A 193 6.25 10.13 -8.66
C ARG A 193 7.37 9.97 -7.63
N CYS A 194 7.03 9.78 -6.36
CA CYS A 194 8.04 9.49 -5.35
C CYS A 194 8.35 8.00 -5.29
N HIS A 195 9.37 7.58 -6.03
CA HIS A 195 9.90 6.23 -5.92
C HIS A 195 11.38 6.29 -5.59
N ALA A 196 11.69 6.23 -4.30
CA ALA A 196 12.99 5.76 -3.86
C ALA A 196 12.89 4.23 -3.75
N ASN A 197 13.68 3.52 -4.55
CA ASN A 197 13.80 2.07 -4.45
C ASN A 197 15.26 1.69 -4.21
N THR A 198 15.48 0.44 -3.82
CA THR A 198 16.83 -0.10 -3.58
C THR A 198 17.60 -0.34 -4.88
N GLY A 199 16.93 -0.36 -6.03
CA GLY A 199 17.46 -0.83 -7.32
C GLY A 199 17.78 -2.34 -7.35
N VAL A 200 17.38 -3.09 -6.31
CA VAL A 200 17.62 -4.52 -6.19
C VAL A 200 16.40 -5.27 -6.74
N ARG A 201 16.64 -6.19 -7.69
CA ARG A 201 15.61 -7.11 -8.15
C ARG A 201 15.39 -8.20 -7.12
N PHE A 202 14.16 -8.70 -7.06
CA PHE A 202 13.83 -9.86 -6.26
C PHE A 202 14.73 -11.03 -6.69
N PRO A 203 15.36 -11.77 -5.76
CA PRO A 203 16.22 -12.87 -6.13
C PRO A 203 15.42 -13.92 -6.90
N GLU A 204 15.85 -14.21 -8.13
CA GLU A 204 15.47 -15.44 -8.81
C GLU A 204 16.00 -16.57 -7.91
N THR A 205 15.11 -17.29 -7.25
CA THR A 205 15.48 -18.45 -6.43
C THR A 205 16.47 -19.33 -7.22
N ALA A 206 17.65 -19.58 -6.65
CA ALA A 206 18.62 -20.53 -7.17
C ALA A 206 18.14 -21.98 -6.99
#